data_AF-A0A3R6WQA6-F1
#
_entry.id   AF-A0A3R6WQA6-F1
#
_cell.length_a   1.000
_cell.length_b   1.000
_cell.length_c   1.000
_cell.angle_alpha   90.00
_cell.angle_beta   90.00
_cell.angle_gamma   90.00
#
_symmetry.space_group_name_H-M   'P 1'
#
loop_
_entity.id
_entity.type
_entity.pdbx_description
1 polymer ?
#
loop_
_entity_poly.entity_id
_entity_poly.type
_entity_poly.pdbx_seq_one_letter_code
_entity_poly.pdbx_strand_id
1 'polypeptide(L)'
;MKTFVGSTALALSVLQAGASATTICNAIPPHSWTQAAASNPKLHGAINELSKYAVATWYTDRWGDSVSDLLQKCTGSQVPSIVIYGLPNKDCADGFSSGGTNKDAAMYKAWVQNLVARVGSREVVYVLEPDAIGLLSNNNCAKQFNYLDNLKLALGLISAGNPNAKVYMDVASWSKRDEAAKILSDLKSAGRLHGIAINTSNYKTNAQLISTCEFYSAATGGLHCAFDTSRNYRGSIGDEWCNSASAGIGAPPGSDTGHSLVDFNLWLKVPGESDGVCNGRTPDAQVGPNAGEFFPQGFTSLWDNGYFVDKKGFPKIGGDSWPAPSPSTPSPPPQPTDAPATQAPSVPSPPPTDAPATQAPAPITSDATTTSPTTTSTTDETNSVEPTTASTPEVTASGDSNAITSNDGVPRTTPATESGNGSVGISAQASPEEETMTPSLIILIAAVAITGVVATVLAVAYIRKRNIREKRNDFVQRDSTGIVVLGHTTPMNGLDTQRALSVL
;
A
#
# COMPACT_ATOMS: atom_id res chain seq x y z
N MET A 1 -1.48 2.48 82.56
CA MET A 1 -1.27 2.87 81.15
C MET A 1 -0.96 1.63 80.33
N LYS A 2 -1.87 1.23 79.44
CA LYS A 2 -1.63 0.44 78.22
C LYS A 2 -2.96 0.31 77.48
N THR A 3 -3.20 1.26 76.56
CA THR A 3 -4.29 1.23 75.59
C THR A 3 -3.80 0.50 74.35
N PHE A 4 -4.52 -0.55 73.96
CA PHE A 4 -4.34 -1.26 72.69
C PHE A 4 -5.16 -0.52 71.62
N VAL A 5 -4.51 -0.05 70.55
CA VAL A 5 -5.18 0.49 69.36
C VAL A 5 -5.10 -0.59 68.29
N GLY A 6 -6.25 -1.12 67.87
CA GLY A 6 -6.37 -2.02 66.73
C GLY A 6 -6.44 -1.21 65.43
N SER A 7 -5.49 -1.44 64.52
CA SER A 7 -5.52 -0.91 63.16
C SER A 7 -6.15 -1.94 62.23
N THR A 8 -7.33 -1.62 61.70
CA THR A 8 -7.96 -2.34 60.59
C THR A 8 -7.32 -1.90 59.27
N ALA A 9 -6.57 -2.78 58.62
CA ALA A 9 -6.07 -2.57 57.27
C ALA A 9 -7.16 -2.95 56.26
N LEU A 10 -7.63 -1.96 55.48
CA LEU A 10 -8.50 -2.20 54.34
C LEU A 10 -7.62 -2.63 53.15
N ALA A 11 -7.68 -3.90 52.76
CA ALA A 11 -7.02 -4.40 51.57
C ALA A 11 -7.81 -3.97 50.32
N LEU A 12 -7.25 -3.06 49.52
CA LEU A 12 -7.82 -2.65 48.25
C LEU A 12 -7.40 -3.66 47.18
N SER A 13 -8.29 -4.59 46.86
CA SER A 13 -8.09 -5.58 45.78
C SER A 13 -8.18 -4.88 44.42
N VAL A 14 -7.04 -4.55 43.82
CA VAL A 14 -6.98 -4.10 42.42
C VAL A 14 -7.29 -5.30 41.53
N LEU A 15 -8.47 -5.33 40.90
CA LEU A 15 -8.70 -6.22 39.77
C LEU A 15 -7.80 -5.75 38.62
N GLN A 16 -6.67 -6.43 38.42
CA GLN A 16 -5.95 -6.37 37.15
C GLN A 16 -6.81 -7.10 36.12
N ALA A 17 -7.58 -6.34 35.35
CA ALA A 17 -8.06 -6.82 34.07
C ALA A 17 -6.82 -7.09 33.21
N GLY A 18 -6.44 -8.36 33.05
CA GLY A 18 -5.45 -8.74 32.07
C GLY A 18 -5.96 -8.30 30.71
N ALA A 19 -5.33 -7.28 30.12
CA ALA A 19 -5.59 -6.92 28.73
C ALA A 19 -5.16 -8.13 27.88
N SER A 20 -6.12 -8.92 27.42
CA SER A 20 -5.85 -9.96 26.44
C SER A 20 -5.20 -9.31 25.23
N ALA A 21 -4.01 -9.80 24.84
CA ALA A 21 -3.32 -9.30 23.67
C ALA A 21 -4.24 -9.34 22.45
N THR A 22 -4.28 -8.25 21.67
CA THR A 22 -5.11 -8.19 20.48
C THR A 22 -4.61 -9.19 19.46
N THR A 23 -5.44 -10.17 19.13
CA THR A 23 -5.15 -11.15 18.08
C THR A 23 -5.50 -10.57 16.72
N ILE A 24 -4.48 -10.31 15.90
CA ILE A 24 -4.69 -9.92 14.50
C ILE A 24 -5.18 -11.13 13.71
N CYS A 25 -6.12 -10.89 12.81
CA CYS A 25 -6.81 -11.94 12.09
C CYS A 25 -5.95 -12.63 11.03
N ASN A 26 -5.71 -13.93 11.21
CA ASN A 26 -4.90 -14.76 10.31
C ASN A 26 -5.74 -15.64 9.37
N ALA A 27 -6.99 -15.25 9.09
CA ALA A 27 -7.97 -16.10 8.43
C ALA A 27 -7.70 -16.34 6.93
N ILE A 28 -6.84 -15.53 6.31
CA ILE A 28 -6.43 -15.69 4.90
C ILE A 28 -4.91 -15.80 4.84
N PRO A 29 -4.37 -17.01 4.66
CA PRO A 29 -2.95 -17.16 4.37
C PRO A 29 -2.64 -16.62 2.95
N PRO A 30 -1.46 -16.04 2.74
CA PRO A 30 -0.97 -15.69 1.41
C PRO A 30 -1.04 -16.87 0.43
N HIS A 31 -1.46 -16.60 -0.82
CA HIS A 31 -1.51 -17.62 -1.87
C HIS A 31 -0.11 -18.15 -2.21
N SER A 32 0.90 -17.28 -2.21
CA SER A 32 2.30 -17.63 -2.44
C SER A 32 2.79 -18.68 -1.46
N TRP A 33 2.39 -18.62 -0.18
CA TRP A 33 2.66 -19.66 0.81
C TRP A 33 1.97 -20.98 0.49
N THR A 34 0.69 -20.92 0.09
CA THR A 34 -0.08 -22.12 -0.27
C THR A 34 0.58 -22.86 -1.45
N GLN A 35 0.96 -22.13 -2.50
CA GLN A 35 1.67 -22.69 -3.65
C GLN A 35 3.06 -23.22 -3.26
N ALA A 36 3.79 -22.47 -2.44
CA ALA A 36 5.13 -22.86 -2.01
C ALA A 36 5.14 -24.12 -1.14
N ALA A 37 4.19 -24.25 -0.21
CA ALA A 37 4.05 -25.45 0.63
C ALA A 37 3.75 -26.70 -0.21
N ALA A 38 2.92 -26.56 -1.25
CA ALA A 38 2.61 -27.66 -2.16
C ALA A 38 3.79 -28.06 -3.06
N SER A 39 4.60 -27.09 -3.50
CA SER A 39 5.70 -27.31 -4.45
C SER A 39 7.06 -27.58 -3.80
N ASN A 40 7.24 -27.26 -2.51
CA ASN A 40 8.51 -27.37 -1.80
C ASN A 40 8.34 -28.03 -0.42
N PRO A 41 8.37 -29.38 -0.34
CA PRO A 41 8.13 -30.12 0.91
C PRO A 41 9.04 -29.72 2.07
N LYS A 42 10.28 -29.29 1.79
CA LYS A 42 11.24 -28.82 2.81
C LYS A 42 10.79 -27.56 3.54
N LEU A 43 9.92 -26.74 2.91
CA LEU A 43 9.43 -25.50 3.48
C LEU A 43 8.12 -25.69 4.27
N HIS A 44 7.49 -26.87 4.18
CA HIS A 44 6.15 -27.12 4.70
C HIS A 44 6.05 -26.83 6.20
N GLY A 45 7.00 -27.27 7.02
CA GLY A 45 6.99 -27.00 8.45
C GLY A 45 7.03 -25.51 8.79
N ALA A 46 7.92 -24.75 8.12
CA ALA A 46 8.06 -23.31 8.29
C ALA A 46 6.78 -22.57 7.86
N ILE A 47 6.26 -22.91 6.68
CA ILE A 47 5.05 -22.28 6.13
C ILE A 47 3.82 -22.59 6.99
N ASN A 48 3.69 -23.82 7.50
CA ASN A 48 2.60 -24.18 8.41
C ASN A 48 2.65 -23.38 9.71
N GLU A 49 3.84 -23.12 10.24
CA GLU A 49 3.99 -22.27 11.42
C GLU A 49 3.62 -20.82 11.10
N LEU A 50 4.14 -20.25 10.01
CA LEU A 50 3.81 -18.88 9.61
C LEU A 50 2.32 -18.68 9.32
N SER A 51 1.64 -19.70 8.78
CA SER A 51 0.21 -19.65 8.47
C SER A 51 -0.69 -19.52 9.71
N LYS A 52 -0.13 -19.67 10.93
CA LYS A 52 -0.82 -19.37 12.19
C LYS A 52 -0.87 -17.86 12.51
N TYR A 53 -0.16 -17.05 11.73
CA TYR A 53 -0.02 -15.62 11.95
C TYR A 53 -0.58 -14.83 10.76
N ALA A 54 -1.05 -13.63 11.06
CA ALA A 54 -1.67 -12.78 10.06
C ALA A 54 -0.65 -12.18 9.09
N VAL A 55 -1.06 -12.01 7.85
CA VAL A 55 -0.46 -11.02 6.93
C VAL A 55 -1.57 -10.06 6.55
N ALA A 56 -1.27 -8.77 6.51
CA ALA A 56 -2.29 -7.77 6.22
C ALA A 56 -2.89 -8.00 4.83
N THR A 57 -4.21 -7.89 4.73
CA THR A 57 -4.92 -8.05 3.46
C THR A 57 -4.87 -6.73 2.71
N TRP A 58 -4.36 -6.76 1.48
CA TRP A 58 -4.26 -5.58 0.63
C TRP A 58 -5.59 -5.35 -0.08
N TYR A 59 -6.27 -4.26 0.29
CA TYR A 59 -7.39 -3.71 -0.46
C TYR A 59 -6.83 -2.76 -1.51
N THR A 60 -6.88 -3.17 -2.77
CA THR A 60 -6.34 -2.39 -3.90
C THR A 60 -7.31 -2.37 -5.07
N ASP A 61 -7.25 -1.29 -5.85
CA ASP A 61 -8.12 -1.03 -7.00
C ASP A 61 -7.63 -1.70 -8.30
N ARG A 62 -6.59 -2.54 -8.22
CA ARG A 62 -5.92 -3.15 -9.36
C ARG A 62 -6.44 -4.55 -9.70
N TRP A 63 -6.92 -5.30 -8.72
CA TRP A 63 -7.33 -6.70 -8.87
C TRP A 63 -8.43 -7.06 -7.86
N GLY A 64 -8.72 -8.36 -7.76
CA GLY A 64 -9.80 -8.89 -6.93
C GLY A 64 -9.70 -8.49 -5.46
N ASP A 65 -10.87 -8.42 -4.82
CA ASP A 65 -11.03 -7.98 -3.45
C ASP A 65 -11.04 -9.17 -2.47
N SER A 66 -9.97 -9.32 -1.68
CA SER A 66 -9.88 -10.34 -0.63
C SER A 66 -10.47 -9.88 0.72
N VAL A 67 -10.93 -8.62 0.84
CA VAL A 67 -11.47 -8.10 2.11
C VAL A 67 -12.79 -8.77 2.45
N SER A 68 -13.64 -9.04 1.47
CA SER A 68 -14.93 -9.70 1.71
C SER A 68 -14.74 -11.09 2.34
N ASP A 69 -13.82 -11.89 1.78
CA ASP A 69 -13.40 -13.17 2.35
C ASP A 69 -12.79 -13.02 3.75
N LEU A 70 -11.98 -11.97 3.96
CA LEU A 70 -11.34 -11.74 5.25
C LEU A 70 -12.41 -11.50 6.30
N LEU A 71 -13.34 -10.59 6.04
CA LEU A 71 -14.38 -10.22 6.98
C LEU A 71 -15.31 -11.40 7.30
N GLN A 72 -15.58 -12.26 6.32
CA GLN A 72 -16.39 -13.46 6.51
C GLN A 72 -15.68 -14.50 7.39
N LYS A 73 -14.40 -14.77 7.14
CA LYS A 73 -13.62 -15.81 7.83
C LYS A 73 -13.04 -15.34 9.17
N CYS A 74 -12.90 -14.04 9.34
CA CYS A 74 -12.40 -13.45 10.56
C CYS A 74 -13.49 -13.45 11.64
N THR A 75 -13.38 -14.29 12.66
CA THR A 75 -14.45 -14.51 13.65
C THR A 75 -14.10 -13.97 15.04
N GLY A 76 -15.11 -13.84 15.90
CA GLY A 76 -14.96 -13.44 17.29
C GLY A 76 -14.31 -12.06 17.45
N SER A 77 -13.38 -11.95 18.41
CA SER A 77 -12.65 -10.72 18.73
C SER A 77 -11.38 -10.52 17.90
N GLN A 78 -11.17 -11.28 16.82
CA GLN A 78 -10.02 -11.09 15.95
C GLN A 78 -10.15 -9.77 15.18
N VAL A 79 -9.04 -9.04 15.10
CA VAL A 79 -8.95 -7.73 14.46
C VAL A 79 -8.37 -7.87 13.05
N PRO A 80 -9.13 -7.62 11.97
CA PRO A 80 -8.57 -7.57 10.62
C PRO A 80 -7.54 -6.44 10.49
N SER A 81 -6.42 -6.72 9.82
CA SER A 81 -5.45 -5.72 9.38
C SER A 81 -5.52 -5.58 7.85
N ILE A 82 -5.80 -4.37 7.37
CA ILE A 82 -6.05 -4.09 5.95
C ILE A 82 -5.11 -2.96 5.49
N VAL A 83 -4.38 -3.20 4.41
CA VAL A 83 -3.63 -2.14 3.70
C VAL A 83 -4.55 -1.55 2.64
N ILE A 84 -4.81 -0.25 2.70
CA ILE A 84 -5.58 0.47 1.69
C ILE A 84 -4.60 1.05 0.67
N TYR A 85 -4.68 0.59 -0.58
CA TYR A 85 -3.77 0.99 -1.65
C TYR A 85 -4.50 1.19 -2.97
N GLY A 86 -5.16 2.34 -3.09
CA GLY A 86 -6.07 2.66 -4.19
C GLY A 86 -6.00 4.10 -4.67
N LEU A 87 -5.03 4.91 -4.24
CA LEU A 87 -4.87 6.29 -4.70
C LEU A 87 -4.86 6.38 -6.25
N PRO A 88 -5.57 7.37 -6.82
CA PRO A 88 -5.42 7.71 -8.23
C PRO A 88 -3.99 8.17 -8.52
N ASN A 89 -3.40 7.69 -9.61
CA ASN A 89 -2.01 7.97 -9.96
C ASN A 89 -1.03 7.63 -8.83
N LYS A 90 -1.31 6.62 -8.00
CA LYS A 90 -0.38 6.10 -6.98
C LYS A 90 0.97 5.73 -7.60
N ASP A 91 2.02 5.71 -6.79
CA ASP A 91 3.40 5.52 -7.28
C ASP A 91 3.74 6.45 -8.46
N CYS A 92 3.44 7.75 -8.29
CA CYS A 92 3.60 8.73 -9.37
C CYS A 92 5.05 9.03 -9.76
N ALA A 93 6.02 8.63 -8.94
CA ALA A 93 7.43 8.89 -9.18
C ALA A 93 8.09 7.83 -10.05
N ASP A 94 7.96 6.55 -9.66
CA ASP A 94 8.69 5.45 -10.28
C ASP A 94 7.77 4.62 -11.22
N GLY A 95 6.47 4.57 -10.92
CA GLY A 95 5.42 4.14 -11.85
C GLY A 95 5.22 2.63 -11.99
N PHE A 96 5.99 1.80 -11.28
CA PHE A 96 5.88 0.34 -11.28
C PHE A 96 4.52 -0.14 -10.72
N SER A 97 3.93 0.65 -9.81
CA SER A 97 2.68 0.39 -9.12
C SER A 97 1.60 1.44 -9.39
N SER A 98 1.64 2.12 -10.55
CA SER A 98 0.70 3.20 -10.93
C SER A 98 -0.67 2.83 -11.53
N GLY A 99 -0.79 1.68 -12.21
CA GLY A 99 -2.08 1.14 -12.67
C GLY A 99 -3.13 0.96 -11.57
N GLY A 100 -4.41 0.79 -11.95
CA GLY A 100 -5.55 0.71 -11.03
C GLY A 100 -6.85 1.20 -11.69
N THR A 101 -7.99 0.85 -11.12
CA THR A 101 -9.31 1.28 -11.61
C THR A 101 -9.71 2.67 -11.12
N ASN A 102 -9.21 3.16 -9.99
CA ASN A 102 -9.49 4.51 -9.51
C ASN A 102 -8.73 5.54 -10.37
N LYS A 103 -9.47 6.32 -11.18
CA LYS A 103 -8.88 7.33 -12.07
C LYS A 103 -8.87 8.74 -11.50
N ASP A 104 -9.74 9.02 -10.54
CA ASP A 104 -9.88 10.33 -9.93
C ASP A 104 -10.34 10.23 -8.45
N ALA A 105 -10.45 11.38 -7.80
CA ALA A 105 -10.87 11.48 -6.40
C ALA A 105 -12.30 10.97 -6.15
N ALA A 106 -13.21 11.08 -7.13
CA ALA A 106 -14.58 10.62 -6.97
C ALA A 106 -14.66 9.08 -6.96
N MET A 107 -13.92 8.43 -7.85
CA MET A 107 -13.78 6.97 -7.88
C MET A 107 -13.13 6.47 -6.59
N TYR A 108 -12.01 7.09 -6.17
CA TYR A 108 -11.33 6.73 -4.93
C TYR A 108 -12.24 6.89 -3.70
N LYS A 109 -13.01 7.99 -3.64
CA LYS A 109 -14.00 8.21 -2.59
C LYS A 109 -15.04 7.10 -2.51
N ALA A 110 -15.66 6.76 -3.64
CA ALA A 110 -16.68 5.71 -3.68
C ALA A 110 -16.11 4.34 -3.28
N TRP A 111 -14.88 4.06 -3.71
CA TRP A 111 -14.15 2.84 -3.39
C TRP A 111 -13.82 2.74 -1.88
N VAL A 112 -13.31 3.80 -1.25
CA VAL A 112 -13.09 3.84 0.20
C VAL A 112 -14.41 3.75 0.98
N GLN A 113 -15.48 4.41 0.52
CA GLN A 113 -16.81 4.31 1.13
C GLN A 113 -17.33 2.86 1.13
N ASN A 114 -17.10 2.12 0.04
CA ASN A 114 -17.47 0.71 -0.06
C ASN A 114 -16.71 -0.16 0.96
N LEU A 115 -15.42 0.08 1.16
CA LEU A 115 -14.66 -0.59 2.23
C LEU A 115 -15.24 -0.29 3.61
N VAL A 116 -15.42 1.00 3.93
CA VAL A 116 -15.90 1.44 5.25
C VAL A 116 -17.28 0.85 5.56
N ALA A 117 -18.19 0.87 4.59
CA ALA A 117 -19.52 0.29 4.74
C ALA A 117 -19.50 -1.22 5.01
N ARG A 118 -18.61 -1.97 4.34
CA ARG A 118 -18.48 -3.42 4.52
C ARG A 118 -17.89 -3.81 5.86
N VAL A 119 -16.91 -3.06 6.34
CA VAL A 119 -16.30 -3.30 7.66
C VAL A 119 -17.24 -2.86 8.79
N GLY A 120 -18.06 -1.84 8.56
CA GLY A 120 -19.02 -1.33 9.53
C GLY A 120 -18.31 -0.81 10.78
N SER A 121 -18.85 -1.14 11.96
CA SER A 121 -18.28 -0.76 13.26
C SER A 121 -17.28 -1.77 13.82
N ARG A 122 -16.86 -2.77 13.06
CA ARG A 122 -15.88 -3.76 13.53
C ARG A 122 -14.54 -3.09 13.85
N GLU A 123 -13.89 -3.49 14.95
CA GLU A 123 -12.49 -3.09 15.19
C GLU A 123 -11.61 -3.58 14.04
N VAL A 124 -10.77 -2.69 13.52
CA VAL A 124 -9.95 -2.93 12.33
C VAL A 124 -8.70 -2.07 12.42
N VAL A 125 -7.57 -2.61 11.95
CA VAL A 125 -6.33 -1.85 11.75
C VAL A 125 -6.19 -1.53 10.27
N TYR A 126 -6.11 -0.26 9.93
CA TYR A 126 -5.83 0.20 8.57
C TYR A 126 -4.42 0.77 8.47
N VAL A 127 -3.68 0.32 7.45
CA VAL A 127 -2.50 1.03 6.95
C VAL A 127 -2.91 1.74 5.67
N LEU A 128 -2.86 3.07 5.68
CA LEU A 128 -3.36 3.89 4.58
C LEU A 128 -2.23 4.31 3.64
N GLU A 129 -2.40 3.94 2.37
CA GLU A 129 -1.65 4.38 1.19
C GLU A 129 -0.13 4.40 1.40
N PRO A 130 0.51 3.21 1.43
CA PRO A 130 1.96 3.08 1.33
C PRO A 130 2.60 4.09 0.36
N ASP A 131 3.69 4.71 0.82
CA ASP A 131 4.49 5.75 0.13
C ASP A 131 3.85 7.11 -0.08
N ALA A 132 2.55 7.30 0.16
CA ALA A 132 1.91 8.57 -0.14
C ALA A 132 2.51 9.74 0.65
N ILE A 133 2.83 9.54 1.93
CA ILE A 133 3.52 10.56 2.76
C ILE A 133 4.97 10.75 2.33
N GLY A 134 5.66 9.66 1.98
CA GLY A 134 7.00 9.73 1.40
C GLY A 134 7.03 10.66 0.20
N LEU A 135 6.17 10.38 -0.79
CA LEU A 135 6.06 11.16 -2.01
C LEU A 135 5.64 12.62 -1.71
N LEU A 136 4.65 12.85 -0.83
CA LEU A 136 4.26 14.21 -0.43
C LEU A 136 5.41 14.99 0.22
N SER A 137 6.30 14.32 0.97
CA SER A 137 7.38 14.95 1.71
C SER A 137 8.53 15.45 0.83
N ASN A 138 8.73 14.84 -0.36
CA ASN A 138 9.93 15.12 -1.15
C ASN A 138 9.76 15.07 -2.68
N ASN A 139 8.56 14.78 -3.21
CA ASN A 139 8.30 14.68 -4.64
C ASN A 139 7.06 15.51 -5.04
N ASN A 140 7.20 16.36 -6.07
CA ASN A 140 6.13 17.24 -6.49
C ASN A 140 4.94 16.50 -7.16
N CYS A 141 5.15 15.28 -7.66
CA CYS A 141 4.08 14.52 -8.32
C CYS A 141 2.89 14.26 -7.38
N ALA A 142 3.14 14.00 -6.10
CA ALA A 142 2.07 13.78 -5.13
C ALA A 142 1.19 15.02 -4.91
N LYS A 143 1.79 16.22 -5.00
CA LYS A 143 1.03 17.48 -4.96
C LYS A 143 0.24 17.67 -6.24
N GLN A 144 0.82 17.38 -7.41
CA GLN A 144 0.14 17.47 -8.71
C GLN A 144 -1.07 16.53 -8.81
N PHE A 145 -0.96 15.33 -8.24
CA PHE A 145 -2.05 14.33 -8.22
C PHE A 145 -2.92 14.37 -6.96
N ASN A 146 -2.81 15.45 -6.19
CA ASN A 146 -3.66 15.75 -5.05
C ASN A 146 -3.74 14.66 -3.97
N TYR A 147 -2.59 14.07 -3.62
CA TYR A 147 -2.53 12.99 -2.64
C TYR A 147 -3.03 13.45 -1.26
N LEU A 148 -2.65 14.66 -0.81
CA LEU A 148 -3.02 15.14 0.52
C LEU A 148 -4.54 15.24 0.70
N ASP A 149 -5.26 15.80 -0.26
CA ASP A 149 -6.72 15.90 -0.18
C ASP A 149 -7.39 14.52 -0.24
N ASN A 150 -6.88 13.61 -1.06
CA ASN A 150 -7.39 12.24 -1.12
C ASN A 150 -7.13 11.49 0.22
N LEU A 151 -5.97 11.68 0.85
CA LEU A 151 -5.69 11.12 2.17
C LEU A 151 -6.60 11.69 3.26
N LYS A 152 -6.83 13.02 3.25
CA LYS A 152 -7.79 13.68 4.15
C LYS A 152 -9.20 13.13 3.94
N LEU A 153 -9.62 12.97 2.69
CA LEU A 153 -10.90 12.39 2.32
C LEU A 153 -11.05 10.96 2.87
N ALA A 154 -10.07 10.09 2.64
CA ALA A 154 -10.13 8.71 3.09
C ALA A 154 -10.15 8.62 4.62
N LEU A 155 -9.29 9.37 5.30
CA LEU A 155 -9.25 9.43 6.75
C LEU A 155 -10.58 9.93 7.34
N GLY A 156 -11.19 10.95 6.76
CA GLY A 156 -12.49 11.47 7.18
C GLY A 156 -13.62 10.45 7.01
N LEU A 157 -13.67 9.76 5.86
CA LEU A 157 -14.64 8.68 5.62
C LEU A 157 -14.52 7.54 6.62
N ILE A 158 -13.29 7.06 6.85
CA ILE A 158 -13.03 5.97 7.81
C ILE A 158 -13.41 6.43 9.22
N SER A 159 -13.03 7.64 9.60
CA SER A 159 -13.31 8.20 10.92
C SER A 159 -14.80 8.33 11.21
N ALA A 160 -15.58 8.74 10.21
CA ALA A 160 -17.02 8.92 10.31
C ALA A 160 -17.78 7.60 10.24
N GLY A 161 -17.36 6.66 9.40
CA GLY A 161 -18.09 5.41 9.15
C GLY A 161 -17.70 4.24 10.06
N ASN A 162 -16.51 4.26 10.67
CA ASN A 162 -16.09 3.21 11.62
C ASN A 162 -15.50 3.80 12.91
N PRO A 163 -16.27 3.88 14.02
CA PRO A 163 -15.80 4.37 15.31
C PRO A 163 -14.69 3.52 15.95
N ASN A 164 -14.46 2.30 15.49
CA ASN A 164 -13.49 1.37 16.07
C ASN A 164 -12.26 1.14 15.18
N ALA A 165 -12.12 1.87 14.07
CA ALA A 165 -10.97 1.79 13.19
C ALA A 165 -9.73 2.46 13.80
N LYS A 166 -8.60 1.74 13.81
CA LYS A 166 -7.26 2.25 14.12
C LYS A 166 -6.52 2.51 12.81
N VAL A 167 -6.30 3.78 12.48
CA VAL A 167 -5.71 4.19 11.20
C VAL A 167 -4.25 4.63 11.39
N TYR A 168 -3.36 4.01 10.62
CA TYR A 168 -1.94 4.32 10.57
C TYR A 168 -1.58 4.78 9.16
N MET A 169 -0.97 5.95 9.05
CA MET A 169 -0.49 6.46 7.75
C MET A 169 0.91 5.91 7.47
N ASP A 170 1.13 5.30 6.31
CA ASP A 170 2.48 4.89 5.95
C ASP A 170 3.38 6.10 5.68
N VAL A 171 4.56 6.14 6.29
CA VAL A 171 5.48 7.27 6.17
C VAL A 171 6.62 7.05 5.18
N ALA A 172 6.77 5.87 4.57
CA ALA A 172 7.95 5.44 3.83
C ALA A 172 9.29 5.60 4.59
N SER A 173 10.21 4.65 4.44
CA SER A 173 11.52 4.73 5.11
C SER A 173 12.39 5.90 4.60
N TRP A 174 12.10 6.42 3.41
CA TRP A 174 12.88 7.43 2.70
C TRP A 174 12.27 8.85 2.77
N SER A 175 11.20 9.05 3.55
CA SER A 175 10.56 10.36 3.69
C SER A 175 11.49 11.44 4.26
N LYS A 176 11.26 12.69 3.84
CA LYS A 176 11.83 13.86 4.53
C LYS A 176 11.07 14.06 5.85
N ARG A 177 11.67 13.58 6.93
CA ARG A 177 11.04 13.44 8.26
C ARG A 177 10.27 14.68 8.74
N ASP A 178 10.88 15.87 8.66
CA ASP A 178 10.23 17.11 9.12
C ASP A 178 9.02 17.50 8.26
N GLU A 179 9.11 17.32 6.95
CA GLU A 179 7.99 17.59 6.04
C GLU A 179 6.87 16.56 6.22
N ALA A 180 7.22 15.28 6.36
CA ALA A 180 6.27 14.22 6.67
C ALA A 180 5.53 14.50 8.01
N ALA A 181 6.23 14.97 9.04
CA ALA A 181 5.61 15.33 10.33
C ALA A 181 4.61 16.49 10.21
N LYS A 182 4.89 17.50 9.38
CA LYS A 182 3.94 18.59 9.08
C LYS A 182 2.69 18.07 8.37
N ILE A 183 2.88 17.21 7.37
CA ILE A 183 1.78 16.59 6.62
C ILE A 183 0.89 15.74 7.54
N LEU A 184 1.49 14.92 8.41
CA LEU A 184 0.77 14.11 9.41
C LEU A 184 -0.01 14.99 10.38
N SER A 185 0.57 16.09 10.84
CA SER A 185 -0.10 17.05 11.72
C SER A 185 -1.31 17.69 11.05
N ASP A 186 -1.21 18.03 9.76
CA ASP A 186 -2.33 18.53 8.96
C ASP A 186 -3.43 17.47 8.77
N LEU A 187 -3.06 16.21 8.50
CA LEU A 187 -4.01 15.11 8.34
C LEU A 187 -4.90 14.88 9.58
N LYS A 188 -4.40 15.15 10.80
CA LYS A 188 -5.20 15.06 12.03
C LYS A 188 -6.45 15.95 12.02
N SER A 189 -6.49 17.01 11.20
CA SER A 189 -7.68 17.86 11.04
C SER A 189 -8.83 17.17 10.30
N ALA A 190 -8.55 16.13 9.51
CA ALA A 190 -9.54 15.45 8.68
C ALA A 190 -10.21 14.26 9.39
N GLY A 191 -9.64 13.76 10.48
CA GLY A 191 -10.19 12.62 11.21
C GLY A 191 -9.25 12.00 12.24
N ARG A 192 -9.66 10.87 12.79
CA ARG A 192 -8.95 10.13 13.85
C ARG A 192 -7.79 9.33 13.27
N LEU A 193 -6.63 9.97 13.24
CA LEU A 193 -5.35 9.33 12.94
C LEU A 193 -4.74 8.78 14.23
N HIS A 194 -4.56 7.46 14.32
CA HIS A 194 -3.97 6.83 15.52
C HIS A 194 -2.46 6.90 15.49
N GLY A 195 -1.87 6.77 14.29
CA GLY A 195 -0.44 6.65 14.21
C GLY A 195 0.12 6.66 12.80
N ILE A 196 1.34 6.14 12.72
CA ILE A 196 2.05 5.89 11.47
C ILE A 196 2.41 4.42 11.31
N ALA A 197 2.42 3.95 10.06
CA ALA A 197 3.03 2.68 9.71
C ALA A 197 4.46 2.94 9.23
N ILE A 198 5.42 2.17 9.76
CA ILE A 198 6.83 2.30 9.41
C ILE A 198 7.34 0.92 8.98
N ASN A 199 8.35 0.94 8.09
CA ASN A 199 9.10 -0.23 7.63
C ASN A 199 8.40 -1.11 6.60
N THR A 200 7.28 -0.66 6.01
CA THR A 200 6.54 -1.42 4.99
C THR A 200 7.49 -1.96 3.92
N SER A 201 7.54 -3.29 3.79
CA SER A 201 8.43 -4.00 2.87
C SER A 201 9.94 -3.80 3.06
N ASN A 202 10.40 -3.27 4.19
CA ASN A 202 11.81 -2.97 4.47
C ASN A 202 12.36 -3.80 5.65
N TYR A 203 13.61 -3.56 6.03
CA TYR A 203 14.36 -4.41 6.96
C TYR A 203 14.97 -3.61 8.12
N LYS A 204 14.43 -2.45 8.49
CA LYS A 204 14.97 -1.69 9.63
C LYS A 204 14.69 -2.41 10.94
N THR A 205 15.72 -2.54 11.77
CA THR A 205 15.63 -3.19 13.08
C THR A 205 14.64 -2.46 14.00
N ASN A 206 14.04 -3.16 14.98
CA ASN A 206 13.12 -2.53 15.92
C ASN A 206 13.74 -1.33 16.66
N ALA A 207 15.05 -1.35 16.96
CA ALA A 207 15.73 -0.21 17.58
C ALA A 207 15.70 1.04 16.69
N GLN A 208 15.96 0.89 15.38
CA GLN A 208 15.85 1.99 14.41
C GLN A 208 14.40 2.47 14.26
N LEU A 209 13.44 1.54 14.29
CA LEU A 209 12.02 1.85 14.20
C LEU A 209 11.51 2.61 15.43
N ILE A 210 11.95 2.26 16.63
CA ILE A 210 11.61 2.97 17.87
C ILE A 210 12.09 4.43 17.79
N SER A 211 13.35 4.66 17.41
CA SER A 211 13.87 6.03 17.25
C SER A 211 13.10 6.82 16.18
N THR A 212 12.61 6.14 15.14
CA THR A 212 11.74 6.75 14.12
C THR A 212 10.37 7.11 14.70
N CYS A 213 9.80 6.19 15.48
CA CYS A 213 8.50 6.36 16.13
C CYS A 213 8.50 7.50 17.14
N GLU A 214 9.50 7.56 18.03
CA GLU A 214 9.63 8.61 19.05
C GLU A 214 9.66 10.01 18.44
N PHE A 215 10.40 10.19 17.34
CA PHE A 215 10.43 11.46 16.61
C PHE A 215 9.06 11.85 16.09
N TYR A 216 8.37 10.96 15.37
CA TYR A 216 7.08 11.30 14.78
C TYR A 216 6.03 11.50 15.85
N SER A 217 6.05 10.69 16.92
CA SER A 217 5.18 10.87 18.07
C SER A 217 5.37 12.25 18.70
N ALA A 218 6.61 12.65 18.98
CA ALA A 218 6.91 13.96 19.53
C ALA A 218 6.48 15.10 18.57
N ALA A 219 6.80 15.00 17.29
CA ALA A 219 6.53 16.04 16.30
C ALA A 219 5.04 16.23 15.98
N THR A 220 4.22 15.21 16.21
CA THR A 220 2.78 15.22 15.88
C THR A 220 1.88 15.28 17.11
N GLY A 221 2.47 15.45 18.30
CA GLY A 221 1.72 15.54 19.56
C GLY A 221 1.08 14.22 19.98
N GLY A 222 1.83 13.12 19.89
CA GLY A 222 1.47 11.83 20.48
C GLY A 222 0.89 10.80 19.52
N LEU A 223 1.17 10.85 18.21
CA LEU A 223 0.83 9.72 17.34
C LEU A 223 1.61 8.46 17.77
N HIS A 224 0.95 7.30 17.67
CA HIS A 224 1.54 5.99 17.92
C HIS A 224 2.14 5.40 16.64
N CYS A 225 2.69 4.18 16.71
CA CYS A 225 3.24 3.50 15.55
C CYS A 225 2.76 2.06 15.42
N ALA A 226 2.70 1.59 14.17
CA ALA A 226 2.65 0.19 13.80
C ALA A 226 3.90 -0.13 12.96
N PHE A 227 4.57 -1.24 13.26
CA PHE A 227 5.79 -1.66 12.56
C PHE A 227 5.50 -2.82 11.63
N ASP A 228 5.94 -2.71 10.37
CA ASP A 228 6.10 -3.90 9.54
C ASP A 228 7.34 -4.68 10.03
N THR A 229 7.07 -5.81 10.66
CA THR A 229 8.08 -6.73 11.21
C THR A 229 8.22 -8.00 10.39
N SER A 230 7.61 -8.05 9.21
CA SER A 230 7.62 -9.23 8.33
C SER A 230 9.02 -9.81 8.09
N ARG A 231 10.06 -8.97 8.02
CA ARG A 231 11.42 -9.38 7.63
C ARG A 231 12.54 -8.68 8.40
N ASN A 232 12.26 -8.05 9.54
CA ASN A 232 13.18 -7.08 10.13
C ASN A 232 14.03 -7.59 11.32
N TYR A 233 14.01 -8.89 11.62
CA TYR A 233 14.55 -9.44 12.87
C TYR A 233 16.02 -9.09 13.14
N ARG A 234 16.88 -9.28 12.12
CA ARG A 234 18.30 -8.90 12.15
C ARG A 234 18.61 -7.61 11.40
N GLY A 235 17.61 -7.09 10.71
CA GLY A 235 17.72 -6.10 9.66
C GLY A 235 18.62 -6.49 8.49
N SER A 236 18.77 -5.58 7.53
CA SER A 236 19.66 -5.75 6.38
C SER A 236 21.01 -5.09 6.61
N ILE A 237 22.02 -5.46 5.82
CA ILE A 237 23.31 -4.79 5.83
C ILE A 237 23.19 -3.47 5.07
N GLY A 238 23.58 -2.37 5.74
CA GLY A 238 23.45 -1.02 5.19
C GLY A 238 21.98 -0.63 4.99
N ASP A 239 21.65 -0.20 3.78
CA ASP A 239 20.30 0.18 3.38
C ASP A 239 19.74 -0.74 2.28
N GLU A 240 20.23 -1.98 2.18
CA GLU A 240 19.69 -2.92 1.19
C GLU A 240 18.22 -3.21 1.49
N TRP A 241 17.40 -3.04 0.46
CA TRP A 241 15.94 -3.21 0.52
C TRP A 241 15.43 -4.34 -0.38
N CYS A 242 16.29 -4.89 -1.25
CA CYS A 242 15.92 -5.85 -2.26
C CYS A 242 16.48 -7.23 -1.90
N ASN A 243 15.61 -8.14 -1.46
CA ASN A 243 15.95 -9.54 -1.14
C ASN A 243 17.17 -9.74 -0.22
N SER A 244 17.26 -8.99 0.89
CA SER A 244 18.38 -9.06 1.84
C SER A 244 18.63 -10.49 2.35
N ALA A 245 19.88 -10.95 2.28
CA ALA A 245 20.33 -12.27 2.74
C ALA A 245 20.53 -12.33 4.26
N SER A 246 20.93 -11.21 4.87
CA SER A 246 21.18 -11.11 6.31
C SER A 246 19.92 -10.94 7.15
N ALA A 247 18.85 -10.43 6.55
CA ALA A 247 17.55 -10.22 7.18
C ALA A 247 16.91 -11.52 7.70
N GLY A 248 15.91 -11.37 8.57
CA GLY A 248 15.18 -12.49 9.18
C GLY A 248 13.72 -12.15 9.47
N ILE A 249 12.82 -13.12 9.42
CA ILE A 249 11.39 -12.92 9.78
C ILE A 249 11.30 -12.40 11.21
N GLY A 250 10.66 -11.25 11.41
CA GLY A 250 10.59 -10.57 12.70
C GLY A 250 9.51 -11.11 13.63
N ALA A 251 9.19 -10.31 14.65
CA ALA A 251 8.18 -10.65 15.64
C ALA A 251 6.82 -10.91 14.96
N PRO A 252 6.00 -11.86 15.45
CA PRO A 252 4.69 -12.11 14.88
C PRO A 252 3.74 -10.92 15.06
N PRO A 253 2.70 -10.79 14.21
CA PRO A 253 1.71 -9.73 14.33
C PRO A 253 0.93 -9.79 15.64
N GLY A 254 0.69 -8.63 16.25
CA GLY A 254 0.00 -8.52 17.53
C GLY A 254 0.36 -7.25 18.28
N SER A 255 -0.25 -7.06 19.45
CA SER A 255 -0.03 -5.90 20.32
C SER A 255 1.07 -6.09 21.36
N ASP A 256 1.72 -7.25 21.41
CA ASP A 256 2.85 -7.51 22.31
C ASP A 256 4.15 -6.99 21.68
N THR A 257 4.30 -5.67 21.70
CA THR A 257 5.41 -4.94 21.05
C THR A 257 6.56 -4.66 22.00
N GLY A 258 6.31 -4.71 23.32
CA GLY A 258 7.27 -4.34 24.35
C GLY A 258 7.57 -2.84 24.44
N HIS A 259 6.81 -1.97 23.74
CA HIS A 259 7.06 -0.52 23.73
C HIS A 259 5.75 0.28 23.76
N SER A 260 5.65 1.29 24.63
CA SER A 260 4.40 2.03 24.88
C SER A 260 3.90 2.89 23.72
N LEU A 261 4.80 3.32 22.82
CA LEU A 261 4.44 4.06 21.60
C LEU A 261 4.10 3.16 20.41
N VAL A 262 4.31 1.84 20.51
CA VAL A 262 4.13 0.91 19.39
C VAL A 262 2.91 0.05 19.68
N ASP A 263 1.84 0.28 18.93
CA ASP A 263 0.57 -0.42 19.15
C ASP A 263 0.60 -1.83 18.59
N PHE A 264 1.25 -2.01 17.42
CA PHE A 264 1.25 -3.28 16.71
C PHE A 264 2.59 -3.58 16.03
N ASN A 265 3.01 -4.84 16.17
CA ASN A 265 3.76 -5.50 15.12
C ASN A 265 2.75 -5.98 14.07
N LEU A 266 3.01 -5.72 12.80
CA LEU A 266 2.23 -6.20 11.66
C LEU A 266 3.17 -6.86 10.65
N TRP A 267 2.65 -7.79 9.84
CA TRP A 267 3.33 -8.23 8.62
C TRP A 267 2.56 -7.62 7.45
N LEU A 268 3.10 -6.56 6.86
CA LEU A 268 2.47 -5.87 5.72
C LEU A 268 2.98 -6.44 4.40
N LYS A 269 4.30 -6.66 4.31
CA LYS A 269 4.93 -7.50 3.30
C LYS A 269 4.75 -8.97 3.66
N VAL A 270 4.51 -9.82 2.65
CA VAL A 270 4.50 -11.29 2.81
C VAL A 270 5.93 -11.80 2.99
N PRO A 271 6.28 -12.42 4.13
CA PRO A 271 7.57 -13.09 4.30
C PRO A 271 7.78 -14.17 3.23
N GLY A 272 8.88 -14.07 2.46
CA GLY A 272 9.23 -15.04 1.41
C GLY A 272 8.91 -14.60 -0.02
N GLU A 273 8.08 -13.58 -0.22
CA GLU A 273 7.90 -13.02 -1.56
C GLU A 273 9.08 -12.12 -1.96
N SER A 274 9.53 -12.25 -3.20
CA SER A 274 10.62 -11.46 -3.76
C SER A 274 10.27 -9.96 -3.81
N ASP A 275 11.28 -9.11 -3.65
CA ASP A 275 11.22 -7.68 -3.94
C ASP A 275 11.50 -7.36 -5.42
N GLY A 276 11.84 -8.39 -6.22
CA GLY A 276 12.21 -8.28 -7.62
C GLY A 276 13.48 -9.06 -7.94
N VAL A 277 13.97 -8.92 -9.16
CA VAL A 277 15.15 -9.67 -9.61
C VAL A 277 16.41 -9.29 -8.82
N CYS A 278 16.52 -8.04 -8.35
CA CYS A 278 17.59 -7.54 -7.47
C CYS A 278 19.03 -7.79 -7.95
N ASN A 279 19.26 -7.97 -9.26
CA ASN A 279 20.57 -8.31 -9.79
C ASN A 279 21.56 -7.13 -9.71
N GLY A 280 22.77 -7.39 -9.21
CA GLY A 280 23.89 -6.45 -9.20
C GLY A 280 23.74 -5.28 -8.23
N ARG A 281 22.97 -5.44 -7.13
CA ARG A 281 22.73 -4.37 -6.13
C ARG A 281 23.85 -4.25 -5.09
N THR A 282 23.79 -5.05 -4.03
CA THR A 282 24.81 -5.11 -2.98
C THR A 282 25.19 -6.58 -2.71
N PRO A 283 26.29 -6.86 -1.99
CA PRO A 283 26.60 -8.23 -1.57
C PRO A 283 25.54 -8.88 -0.68
N ASP A 284 24.67 -8.09 -0.03
CA ASP A 284 23.56 -8.58 0.78
C ASP A 284 22.30 -8.87 -0.06
N ALA A 285 22.21 -8.36 -1.29
CA ALA A 285 21.07 -8.60 -2.17
C ALA A 285 21.15 -9.99 -2.82
N GLN A 286 20.07 -10.77 -2.69
CA GLN A 286 19.93 -12.04 -3.39
C GLN A 286 19.22 -11.84 -4.72
N VAL A 287 19.73 -12.47 -5.78
CA VAL A 287 19.04 -12.51 -7.07
C VAL A 287 17.78 -13.37 -6.93
N GLY A 288 16.62 -12.72 -7.07
CA GLY A 288 15.33 -13.34 -6.84
C GLY A 288 14.50 -13.48 -8.12
N PRO A 289 13.30 -14.09 -7.99
CA PRO A 289 12.28 -14.08 -9.03
C PRO A 289 11.63 -12.69 -9.15
N ASN A 290 10.61 -12.54 -10.01
CA ASN A 290 9.89 -11.27 -10.13
C ASN A 290 9.26 -10.90 -8.78
N ALA A 291 9.02 -9.61 -8.56
CA ALA A 291 8.49 -9.17 -7.29
C ALA A 291 7.09 -9.74 -7.02
N GLY A 292 6.84 -10.18 -5.79
CA GLY A 292 5.62 -10.89 -5.40
C GLY A 292 5.62 -12.40 -5.68
N GLU A 293 6.52 -12.90 -6.52
CA GLU A 293 6.71 -14.34 -6.64
C GLU A 293 7.37 -14.89 -5.37
N PHE A 294 6.94 -16.07 -4.93
CA PHE A 294 7.57 -16.74 -3.80
C PHE A 294 9.03 -17.06 -4.14
N PHE A 295 9.94 -16.71 -3.25
CA PHE A 295 11.38 -16.88 -3.42
C PHE A 295 11.93 -17.90 -2.41
N PRO A 296 12.03 -19.19 -2.76
CA PRO A 296 12.42 -20.25 -1.81
C PRO A 296 13.74 -20.01 -1.08
N GLN A 297 14.77 -19.53 -1.80
CA GLN A 297 16.07 -19.24 -1.20
C GLN A 297 16.00 -18.03 -0.27
N GLY A 298 15.36 -16.93 -0.70
CA GLY A 298 15.16 -15.77 0.17
C GLY A 298 14.33 -16.10 1.41
N PHE A 299 13.27 -16.90 1.27
CA PHE A 299 12.49 -17.40 2.39
C PHE A 299 13.32 -18.24 3.37
N THR A 300 14.19 -19.11 2.85
CA THR A 300 15.11 -19.92 3.68
C THR A 300 16.03 -19.04 4.51
N SER A 301 16.66 -18.04 3.88
CA SER A 301 17.50 -17.07 4.60
C SER A 301 16.70 -16.33 5.68
N LEU A 302 15.51 -15.84 5.34
CA LEU A 302 14.65 -15.12 6.29
C LEU A 302 14.21 -15.99 7.47
N TRP A 303 13.84 -17.26 7.24
CA TRP A 303 13.45 -18.19 8.29
C TRP A 303 14.61 -18.53 9.21
N ASP A 304 15.73 -18.96 8.64
CA ASP A 304 16.91 -19.43 9.38
C ASP A 304 17.56 -18.35 10.23
N ASN A 305 17.40 -17.09 9.81
CA ASN A 305 17.85 -15.90 10.53
C ASN A 305 16.77 -15.31 11.45
N GLY A 306 15.55 -15.83 11.45
CA GLY A 306 14.37 -15.18 12.00
C GLY A 306 14.03 -15.50 13.45
N TYR A 307 13.00 -14.79 13.94
CA TYR A 307 12.42 -14.88 15.26
C TYR A 307 12.03 -16.32 15.66
N PHE A 308 11.47 -17.10 14.73
CA PHE A 308 11.00 -18.45 15.03
C PHE A 308 12.15 -19.41 15.37
N VAL A 309 13.26 -19.30 14.64
CA VAL A 309 14.45 -20.09 14.94
C VAL A 309 15.12 -19.58 16.22
N ASP A 310 15.35 -18.26 16.33
CA ASP A 310 16.13 -17.70 17.44
C ASP A 310 15.37 -17.65 18.78
N LYS A 311 14.08 -17.29 18.78
CA LYS A 311 13.28 -17.09 20.00
C LYS A 311 12.34 -18.23 20.33
N LYS A 312 11.89 -18.99 19.33
CA LYS A 312 10.97 -20.11 19.54
C LYS A 312 11.65 -21.48 19.40
N GLY A 313 12.92 -21.52 18.97
CA GLY A 313 13.70 -22.76 18.88
C GLY A 313 13.24 -23.71 17.78
N PHE A 314 12.52 -23.22 16.77
CA PHE A 314 12.14 -24.04 15.62
C PHE A 314 13.39 -24.45 14.82
N PRO A 315 13.36 -25.60 14.13
CA PRO A 315 14.47 -26.01 13.27
C PRO A 315 14.66 -25.02 12.12
N LYS A 316 15.92 -24.91 11.67
CA LYS A 316 16.23 -24.31 10.37
C LYS A 316 15.67 -25.16 9.23
N ILE A 317 15.46 -24.55 8.07
CA ILE A 317 14.99 -25.29 6.90
C ILE A 317 16.03 -26.34 6.52
N GLY A 318 15.58 -27.60 6.39
CA GLY A 318 16.45 -28.75 6.15
C GLY A 318 16.97 -29.45 7.40
N GLY A 319 16.58 -29.02 8.62
CA GLY A 319 16.82 -29.77 9.86
C GLY A 319 15.82 -30.92 10.08
N ASP A 320 16.23 -31.93 10.85
CA ASP A 320 15.57 -33.24 10.92
C ASP A 320 14.32 -33.35 11.82
N SER A 321 13.87 -32.28 12.48
CA SER A 321 12.74 -32.38 13.42
C SER A 321 11.84 -31.14 13.44
N TRP A 322 10.79 -31.17 12.62
CA TRP A 322 9.66 -30.27 12.81
C TRP A 322 8.74 -30.85 13.88
N PRO A 323 8.23 -30.03 14.83
CA PRO A 323 7.18 -30.49 15.71
C PRO A 323 6.01 -30.98 14.86
N ALA A 324 5.52 -32.19 15.15
CA ALA A 324 4.39 -32.75 14.43
C ALA A 324 3.22 -31.73 14.47
N PRO A 325 2.47 -31.55 13.37
CA PRO A 325 1.28 -30.72 13.42
C PRO A 325 0.40 -31.24 14.55
N SER A 326 0.06 -30.37 15.51
CA SER A 326 -0.91 -30.72 16.54
C SER A 326 -2.14 -31.28 15.82
N PRO A 327 -2.62 -32.49 16.16
CA PRO A 327 -3.83 -33.01 15.57
C PRO A 327 -4.90 -31.96 15.79
N SER A 328 -5.52 -31.50 14.70
CA SER A 328 -6.77 -30.77 14.80
C SER A 328 -7.70 -31.64 15.63
N THR A 329 -8.00 -31.22 16.86
CA THR A 329 -9.06 -31.86 17.63
C THR A 329 -10.27 -31.83 16.72
N PRO A 330 -10.83 -32.99 16.29
CA PRO A 330 -12.04 -32.98 15.51
C PRO A 330 -13.04 -32.18 16.33
N SER A 331 -13.65 -31.15 15.73
CA SER A 331 -14.85 -30.59 16.31
C SER A 331 -15.75 -31.77 16.68
N PRO A 332 -16.26 -31.86 17.92
CA PRO A 332 -17.18 -32.93 18.26
C PRO A 332 -18.28 -32.94 17.19
N PRO A 333 -18.68 -34.12 16.69
CA PRO A 333 -19.75 -34.20 15.71
C PRO A 333 -20.93 -33.37 16.22
N PRO A 334 -21.63 -32.60 15.36
CA PRO A 334 -22.75 -31.80 15.79
C PRO A 334 -23.67 -32.70 16.60
N GLN A 335 -23.81 -32.39 17.89
CA GLN A 335 -24.78 -33.06 18.73
C GLN A 335 -26.12 -32.88 18.02
N PRO A 336 -26.91 -33.95 17.81
CA PRO A 336 -28.21 -33.81 17.18
C PRO A 336 -28.97 -32.74 17.95
N THR A 337 -29.23 -31.63 17.27
CA THR A 337 -30.19 -30.65 17.73
C THR A 337 -31.50 -31.40 17.90
N ASP A 338 -31.95 -31.53 19.14
CA ASP A 338 -33.33 -31.94 19.42
C ASP A 338 -34.23 -31.06 18.56
N ALA A 339 -34.99 -31.73 17.69
CA ALA A 339 -36.02 -31.07 16.89
C ALA A 339 -36.92 -30.26 17.83
N PRO A 340 -37.37 -29.05 17.42
CA PRO A 340 -38.36 -28.32 18.19
C PRO A 340 -39.55 -29.24 18.45
N ALA A 341 -39.85 -29.50 19.72
CA ALA A 341 -41.04 -30.23 20.10
C ALA A 341 -42.26 -29.53 19.48
N THR A 342 -42.95 -30.25 18.61
CA THR A 342 -44.24 -29.87 18.05
C THR A 342 -45.18 -29.57 19.23
N GLN A 343 -45.42 -28.29 19.52
CA GLN A 343 -46.46 -27.92 20.47
C GLN A 343 -47.81 -28.32 19.86
N ALA A 344 -48.53 -29.17 20.57
CA ALA A 344 -49.90 -29.54 20.26
C ALA A 344 -50.80 -28.29 20.29
N PRO A 345 -51.89 -28.25 19.50
CA PRO A 345 -52.79 -27.09 19.44
C PRO A 345 -53.42 -26.82 20.81
N SER A 346 -53.22 -25.60 21.33
CA SER A 346 -53.88 -25.12 22.53
C SER A 346 -55.38 -24.92 22.26
N VAL A 347 -56.20 -25.68 22.97
CA VAL A 347 -57.66 -25.60 22.99
C VAL A 347 -58.11 -24.24 23.59
N PRO A 348 -58.99 -23.48 22.93
CA PRO A 348 -59.49 -22.21 23.46
C PRO A 348 -60.44 -22.44 24.65
N SER A 349 -60.30 -21.59 25.67
CA SER A 349 -61.19 -21.56 26.84
C SER A 349 -62.61 -21.10 26.46
N PRO A 350 -63.65 -21.61 27.14
CA PRO A 350 -65.05 -21.30 26.82
C PRO A 350 -65.42 -19.84 27.14
N PRO A 351 -66.34 -19.24 26.37
CA PRO A 351 -66.77 -17.87 26.56
C PRO A 351 -67.69 -17.70 27.79
N PRO A 352 -67.69 -16.52 28.43
CA PRO A 352 -68.64 -16.20 29.49
C PRO A 352 -70.06 -16.06 28.93
N THR A 353 -71.02 -16.54 29.70
CA THR A 353 -72.46 -16.50 29.42
C THR A 353 -73.04 -15.21 29.96
N ASP A 354 -73.69 -14.42 29.11
CA ASP A 354 -74.62 -13.36 29.53
C ASP A 354 -75.84 -13.27 28.61
N ALA A 355 -76.92 -12.76 29.20
CA ALA A 355 -78.34 -12.99 28.95
C ALA A 355 -78.97 -12.09 27.83
N PRO A 356 -80.29 -12.18 27.54
CA PRO A 356 -80.86 -11.96 26.20
C PRO A 356 -81.30 -10.53 25.84
N ALA A 357 -81.52 -10.35 24.52
CA ALA A 357 -81.82 -9.14 23.76
C ALA A 357 -83.13 -8.40 24.10
N THR A 358 -83.19 -7.10 23.77
CA THR A 358 -84.46 -6.37 23.54
C THR A 358 -84.29 -5.20 22.53
N GLN A 359 -85.03 -5.32 21.41
CA GLN A 359 -85.76 -4.37 20.53
C GLN A 359 -85.30 -2.91 20.22
N ALA A 360 -85.57 -2.54 18.95
CA ALA A 360 -85.49 -1.26 18.21
C ALA A 360 -86.33 -0.08 18.82
N PRO A 361 -86.45 1.17 18.24
CA PRO A 361 -86.09 1.70 16.90
C PRO A 361 -85.50 3.15 16.83
N ALA A 362 -85.32 3.66 15.60
CA ALA A 362 -84.78 4.96 15.11
C ALA A 362 -85.53 6.23 15.65
N PRO A 363 -85.13 7.52 15.40
CA PRO A 363 -85.09 8.14 14.04
C PRO A 363 -84.21 9.42 13.80
N ILE A 364 -84.40 10.02 12.61
CA ILE A 364 -84.32 11.43 12.15
C ILE A 364 -83.01 12.08 11.63
N THR A 365 -83.23 12.73 10.48
CA THR A 365 -82.44 13.51 9.50
C THR A 365 -82.06 14.94 9.91
N SER A 366 -81.04 15.51 9.26
CA SER A 366 -81.13 16.88 8.68
C SER A 366 -80.02 17.17 7.65
N ASP A 367 -80.44 17.85 6.58
CA ASP A 367 -79.75 18.46 5.43
C ASP A 367 -78.53 19.37 5.81
N ALA A 368 -77.66 19.92 4.94
CA ALA A 368 -77.81 20.31 3.54
C ALA A 368 -76.44 20.71 2.89
N THR A 369 -76.35 20.54 1.56
CA THR A 369 -75.92 21.51 0.50
C THR A 369 -74.41 21.92 0.35
N THR A 370 -73.66 21.40 -0.65
CA THR A 370 -73.30 21.90 -2.03
C THR A 370 -72.08 22.87 -2.04
N THR A 371 -71.04 22.85 -2.90
CA THR A 371 -70.87 22.65 -4.37
C THR A 371 -69.43 22.26 -4.78
N SER A 372 -69.31 21.38 -5.80
CA SER A 372 -68.11 21.20 -6.70
C SER A 372 -68.15 22.23 -7.87
N PRO A 373 -67.21 22.29 -8.87
CA PRO A 373 -66.83 21.23 -9.83
C PRO A 373 -65.28 21.07 -10.02
N THR A 374 -64.71 19.90 -10.35
CA THR A 374 -64.68 19.13 -11.63
C THR A 374 -63.91 19.88 -12.74
N THR A 375 -62.79 19.35 -13.26
CA THR A 375 -62.78 18.53 -14.49
C THR A 375 -61.67 17.47 -14.61
N THR A 376 -61.99 16.51 -15.47
CA THR A 376 -61.51 15.12 -15.62
C THR A 376 -60.50 14.93 -16.78
N SER A 377 -59.73 13.83 -16.73
CA SER A 377 -59.25 12.88 -17.78
C SER A 377 -59.06 13.35 -19.25
N THR A 378 -58.14 12.81 -20.06
CA THR A 378 -58.17 11.43 -20.62
C THR A 378 -56.87 11.06 -21.37
N THR A 379 -56.68 9.77 -21.58
CA THR A 379 -55.57 8.95 -22.14
C THR A 379 -55.52 8.82 -23.67
N ASP A 380 -54.31 8.47 -24.15
CA ASP A 380 -53.88 7.63 -25.30
C ASP A 380 -54.40 7.84 -26.73
N GLU A 381 -53.44 7.96 -27.67
CA GLU A 381 -53.50 7.30 -28.98
C GLU A 381 -52.10 7.05 -29.58
N THR A 382 -51.92 5.84 -30.13
CA THR A 382 -50.73 5.26 -30.76
C THR A 382 -50.65 5.54 -32.26
N ASN A 383 -49.44 5.66 -32.86
CA ASN A 383 -49.11 4.99 -34.13
C ASN A 383 -47.62 5.04 -34.52
N SER A 384 -47.12 3.90 -35.00
CA SER A 384 -45.78 3.61 -35.54
C SER A 384 -45.61 4.02 -37.00
N VAL A 385 -44.39 4.41 -37.42
CA VAL A 385 -43.76 4.09 -38.73
C VAL A 385 -42.21 4.14 -38.60
N GLU A 386 -41.52 3.18 -39.21
CA GLU A 386 -40.05 2.96 -39.27
C GLU A 386 -39.42 3.51 -40.59
N PRO A 387 -38.16 3.22 -40.99
CA PRO A 387 -37.03 4.16 -40.98
C PRO A 387 -36.53 4.58 -42.39
N THR A 388 -35.59 5.53 -42.45
CA THR A 388 -34.69 5.65 -43.62
C THR A 388 -33.32 6.24 -43.25
N THR A 389 -32.33 5.68 -43.95
CA THR A 389 -30.87 5.84 -43.96
C THR A 389 -30.34 7.25 -44.29
N ALA A 390 -29.17 7.62 -43.74
CA ALA A 390 -27.92 7.88 -44.52
C ALA A 390 -26.95 8.89 -43.86
N SER A 391 -25.70 8.42 -43.71
CA SER A 391 -24.42 9.10 -44.01
C SER A 391 -23.84 10.22 -43.12
N THR A 392 -22.71 9.84 -42.51
CA THR A 392 -21.55 10.60 -42.03
C THR A 392 -20.99 11.60 -43.06
N PRO A 393 -20.22 12.60 -42.61
CA PRO A 393 -18.94 12.85 -43.26
C PRO A 393 -17.75 12.88 -42.29
N GLU A 394 -16.72 12.19 -42.77
CA GLU A 394 -15.31 12.18 -42.39
C GLU A 394 -14.66 13.52 -42.70
N VAL A 395 -13.78 14.03 -41.81
CA VAL A 395 -12.82 15.08 -42.15
C VAL A 395 -11.41 14.54 -41.93
N THR A 396 -10.71 14.52 -43.04
CA THR A 396 -9.37 13.99 -43.29
C THR A 396 -8.27 14.89 -42.72
N ALA A 397 -7.21 14.23 -42.27
CA ALA A 397 -5.90 14.81 -42.07
C ALA A 397 -5.16 14.88 -43.41
N SER A 398 -4.50 16.01 -43.68
CA SER A 398 -3.35 16.11 -44.59
C SER A 398 -2.42 17.19 -44.06
N GLY A 399 -1.17 16.81 -43.82
CA GLY A 399 -0.09 17.74 -43.53
C GLY A 399 0.52 18.31 -44.81
N ASP A 400 1.14 19.48 -44.70
CA ASP A 400 2.37 19.78 -45.43
C ASP A 400 3.11 20.98 -44.81
N SER A 401 4.35 20.71 -44.43
CA SER A 401 5.58 21.38 -44.85
C SER A 401 5.80 22.90 -44.68
N ASN A 402 6.87 23.17 -43.92
CA ASN A 402 7.93 24.17 -44.09
C ASN A 402 7.80 25.61 -43.54
N ALA A 403 8.85 25.92 -42.77
CA ALA A 403 9.23 27.17 -42.13
C ALA A 403 9.96 28.13 -43.10
N ILE A 404 10.48 29.24 -42.52
CA ILE A 404 11.20 30.41 -43.08
C ILE A 404 10.24 31.64 -43.07
N THR A 405 10.46 32.80 -42.45
CA THR A 405 11.65 33.56 -42.01
C THR A 405 11.25 34.52 -40.86
N SER A 406 12.17 34.79 -39.94
CA SER A 406 12.13 35.94 -39.03
C SER A 406 12.99 37.09 -39.58
N ASN A 407 12.50 38.32 -39.48
CA ASN A 407 13.33 39.53 -39.47
C ASN A 407 12.58 40.69 -38.79
N ASP A 408 13.37 41.71 -38.42
CA ASP A 408 13.09 42.94 -37.66
C ASP A 408 13.46 42.80 -36.17
N GLY A 409 14.53 43.39 -35.61
CA GLY A 409 15.36 44.51 -36.04
C GLY A 409 15.04 45.77 -35.23
N VAL A 410 15.98 46.20 -34.38
CA VAL A 410 16.34 47.60 -33.95
C VAL A 410 16.79 47.66 -32.46
N PRO A 411 17.77 48.53 -32.09
CA PRO A 411 18.78 48.20 -31.07
C PRO A 411 18.93 49.22 -29.90
N ARG A 412 19.95 48.94 -29.04
CA ARG A 412 20.93 49.85 -28.41
C ARG A 412 20.89 49.92 -26.86
N THR A 413 22.00 49.55 -26.21
CA THR A 413 22.92 50.47 -25.49
C THR A 413 24.11 49.72 -24.86
N THR A 414 25.23 50.44 -24.81
CA THR A 414 26.64 50.13 -24.43
C THR A 414 26.87 49.81 -22.95
N PRO A 415 28.08 49.35 -22.57
CA PRO A 415 28.99 50.30 -21.89
C PRO A 415 30.50 50.19 -22.22
N ALA A 416 31.19 51.28 -21.87
CA ALA A 416 32.63 51.61 -21.90
C ALA A 416 33.48 50.72 -20.96
N THR A 417 34.65 50.22 -21.41
CA THR A 417 36.03 50.75 -21.25
C THR A 417 36.65 50.59 -19.86
N GLU A 418 37.69 49.77 -19.76
CA GLU A 418 38.88 50.09 -18.95
C GLU A 418 40.11 49.33 -19.46
N SER A 419 41.27 50.00 -19.34
CA SER A 419 42.56 49.70 -19.96
C SER A 419 43.55 49.21 -18.91
N GLY A 420 44.44 48.28 -19.27
CA GLY A 420 45.54 47.80 -18.44
C GLY A 420 46.72 47.34 -19.30
N ASN A 421 47.88 47.96 -19.08
CA ASN A 421 49.08 48.00 -19.92
C ASN A 421 50.20 47.09 -19.36
N GLY A 422 51.13 46.58 -20.19
CA GLY A 422 52.51 46.26 -19.74
C GLY A 422 53.24 44.98 -20.22
N SER A 423 54.07 45.13 -21.27
CA SER A 423 55.40 44.51 -21.62
C SER A 423 55.70 43.01 -21.42
N VAL A 424 55.99 42.20 -22.44
CA VAL A 424 57.24 42.01 -23.27
C VAL A 424 58.41 41.28 -22.56
N GLY A 425 58.69 40.03 -22.94
CA GLY A 425 59.94 39.51 -23.57
C GLY A 425 60.33 38.13 -22.99
N ILE A 426 60.91 37.12 -23.67
CA ILE A 426 61.69 37.03 -24.91
C ILE A 426 61.59 35.61 -25.51
N SER A 427 61.41 35.58 -26.85
CA SER A 427 61.90 34.67 -27.90
C SER A 427 62.57 33.31 -27.58
N ALA A 428 62.11 32.27 -28.29
CA ALA A 428 62.98 31.29 -28.94
C ALA A 428 62.40 30.91 -30.33
N GLN A 429 63.28 30.82 -31.31
CA GLN A 429 63.04 30.78 -32.75
C GLN A 429 62.71 29.38 -33.30
N ALA A 430 61.97 29.41 -34.42
CA ALA A 430 62.07 28.53 -35.61
C ALA A 430 61.01 27.43 -35.86
N SER A 431 60.33 27.66 -37.00
CA SER A 431 59.67 26.76 -37.97
C SER A 431 58.33 26.07 -37.61
N PRO A 432 57.24 26.38 -38.34
CA PRO A 432 56.19 25.43 -38.63
C PRO A 432 56.37 24.83 -40.03
N GLU A 433 56.56 23.52 -40.10
CA GLU A 433 56.19 22.75 -41.28
C GLU A 433 54.66 22.68 -41.33
N GLU A 434 54.07 23.13 -42.44
CA GLU A 434 52.65 22.93 -42.73
C GLU A 434 52.42 21.45 -43.10
N GLU A 435 51.89 20.65 -42.18
CA GLU A 435 51.24 19.39 -42.55
C GLU A 435 49.77 19.66 -42.88
N THR A 436 49.49 19.70 -44.18
CA THR A 436 48.14 19.72 -44.73
C THR A 436 47.47 18.36 -44.51
N MET A 437 46.38 18.36 -43.74
CA MET A 437 45.60 17.17 -43.43
C MET A 437 44.97 16.61 -44.72
N THR A 438 45.32 15.39 -45.11
CA THR A 438 44.84 14.79 -46.36
C THR A 438 43.32 14.50 -46.29
N PRO A 439 42.60 14.55 -47.43
CA PRO A 439 41.16 14.24 -47.47
C PRO A 439 40.81 12.87 -46.86
N SER A 440 41.75 11.92 -46.95
CA SER A 440 41.63 10.57 -46.37
C SER A 440 41.57 10.57 -44.85
N LEU A 441 42.26 11.49 -44.17
CA LEU A 441 42.25 11.58 -42.70
C LEU A 441 40.95 12.23 -42.19
N ILE A 442 40.40 13.19 -42.93
CA ILE A 442 39.10 13.82 -42.62
C ILE A 442 37.96 12.80 -42.73
N ILE A 443 37.98 11.96 -43.76
CA ILE A 443 36.99 10.87 -43.94
C ILE A 443 37.10 9.83 -42.81
N LEU A 444 38.32 9.51 -42.37
CA LEU A 444 38.52 8.55 -41.27
C LEU A 444 37.98 9.09 -39.93
N ILE A 445 38.22 10.37 -39.63
CA ILE A 445 37.72 11.03 -38.41
C ILE A 445 36.18 11.12 -38.44
N ALA A 446 35.59 11.46 -39.59
CA ALA A 446 34.13 11.48 -39.76
C ALA A 446 33.51 10.08 -39.60
N ALA A 447 34.15 9.04 -40.14
CA ALA A 447 33.68 7.66 -40.01
C ALA A 447 33.73 7.14 -38.57
N VAL A 448 34.79 7.48 -37.80
CA VAL A 448 34.90 7.14 -36.38
C VAL A 448 33.84 7.88 -35.55
N ALA A 449 33.59 9.17 -35.84
CA ALA A 449 32.55 9.95 -35.17
C ALA A 449 31.14 9.39 -35.43
N ILE A 450 30.83 9.01 -36.68
CA ILE A 450 29.54 8.39 -37.04
C ILE A 450 29.38 7.03 -36.34
N THR A 451 30.45 6.23 -36.28
CA THR A 451 30.41 4.91 -35.61
C THR A 451 30.16 5.05 -34.11
N GLY A 452 30.77 6.04 -33.45
CA GLY A 452 30.52 6.34 -32.03
C GLY A 452 29.08 6.77 -31.74
N VAL A 453 28.50 7.62 -32.61
CA VAL A 453 27.10 8.06 -32.48
C VAL A 453 26.14 6.88 -32.69
N VAL A 454 26.36 6.05 -33.71
CA VAL A 454 25.52 4.87 -33.98
C VAL A 454 25.60 3.87 -32.83
N ALA A 455 26.79 3.59 -32.28
CA ALA A 455 26.95 2.71 -31.13
C ALA A 455 26.20 3.23 -29.89
N THR A 456 26.24 4.54 -29.65
CA THR A 456 25.54 5.18 -28.53
C THR A 456 24.02 5.11 -28.71
N VAL A 457 23.52 5.38 -29.92
CA VAL A 457 22.08 5.29 -30.23
C VAL A 457 21.59 3.84 -30.10
N LEU A 458 22.36 2.86 -30.57
CA LEU A 458 22.03 1.44 -30.42
C LEU A 458 22.07 0.98 -28.96
N ALA A 459 23.02 1.45 -28.16
CA ALA A 459 23.08 1.18 -26.73
C ALA A 459 21.87 1.77 -25.99
N VAL A 460 21.49 3.02 -26.28
CA VAL A 460 20.28 3.66 -25.72
C VAL A 460 19.01 2.94 -26.17
N ALA A 461 18.91 2.55 -27.45
CA ALA A 461 17.78 1.79 -27.96
C ALA A 461 17.69 0.40 -27.32
N TYR A 462 18.83 -0.25 -27.10
CA TYR A 462 18.92 -1.54 -26.42
C TYR A 462 18.52 -1.44 -24.95
N ILE A 463 19.01 -0.43 -24.22
CA ILE A 463 18.63 -0.17 -22.82
C ILE A 463 17.13 0.14 -22.74
N ARG A 464 16.59 1.01 -23.60
CA ARG A 464 15.14 1.29 -23.65
C ARG A 464 14.32 0.04 -23.93
N LYS A 465 14.74 -0.79 -24.90
CA LYS A 465 14.04 -2.02 -25.26
C LYS A 465 14.13 -3.08 -24.16
N ARG A 466 15.25 -3.16 -23.43
CA ARG A 466 15.41 -4.00 -22.24
C ARG A 466 14.49 -3.53 -21.11
N ASN A 467 14.48 -2.24 -20.80
CA ASN A 467 13.61 -1.67 -19.77
C ASN A 467 12.12 -1.86 -20.11
N ILE A 468 11.74 -1.75 -21.38
CA ILE A 468 10.36 -2.04 -21.83
C ILE A 468 10.04 -3.54 -21.72
N ARG A 469 11.01 -4.43 -21.96
CA ARG A 469 10.82 -5.89 -21.84
C ARG A 469 10.70 -6.32 -20.37
N GLU A 470 11.48 -5.73 -19.47
CA GLU A 470 11.32 -5.91 -18.01
C GLU A 470 9.93 -5.42 -17.57
N LYS A 471 9.51 -4.21 -17.97
CA LYS A 471 8.15 -3.68 -17.71
C LYS A 471 7.01 -4.54 -18.26
N ARG A 472 7.24 -5.29 -19.35
CA ARG A 472 6.23 -6.17 -19.97
C ARG A 472 6.10 -7.51 -19.25
N ASN A 473 7.16 -7.98 -18.59
CA ASN A 473 7.12 -9.21 -17.81
C ASN A 473 6.37 -9.02 -16.47
N ASP A 474 6.34 -7.80 -15.94
CA ASP A 474 5.53 -7.43 -14.75
C ASP A 474 4.00 -7.51 -14.97
N PHE A 475 3.58 -7.63 -16.24
CA PHE A 475 2.17 -7.56 -16.69
C PHE A 475 1.54 -8.94 -16.95
N VAL A 476 2.27 -10.05 -16.73
CA VAL A 476 1.69 -11.39 -16.85
C VAL A 476 0.68 -11.60 -15.71
N GLN A 477 -0.52 -12.06 -16.07
CA GLN A 477 -1.71 -12.22 -15.23
C GLN A 477 -1.39 -12.56 -13.77
N ARG A 478 -1.53 -11.54 -12.91
CA ARG A 478 -1.43 -11.68 -11.46
C ARG A 478 -2.67 -12.38 -10.96
N ASP A 479 -2.50 -13.57 -10.39
CA ASP A 479 -3.47 -14.06 -9.40
C ASP A 479 -3.47 -13.08 -8.21
N SER A 480 -4.56 -13.08 -7.46
CA SER A 480 -5.07 -12.00 -6.61
C SER A 480 -4.23 -11.61 -5.37
N THR A 481 -2.89 -11.54 -5.44
CA THR A 481 -2.03 -11.52 -4.25
C THR A 481 -1.02 -10.36 -4.17
N GLY A 482 -1.39 -9.34 -3.39
CA GLY A 482 -0.65 -9.05 -2.16
C GLY A 482 0.57 -8.12 -2.14
N ILE A 483 1.05 -7.50 -3.23
CA ILE A 483 2.26 -6.65 -3.07
C ILE A 483 2.48 -5.46 -4.02
N VAL A 484 3.15 -4.45 -3.45
CA VAL A 484 3.81 -3.30 -4.08
C VAL A 484 5.33 -3.47 -4.04
N VAL A 485 5.99 -3.24 -5.19
CA VAL A 485 7.44 -3.20 -5.34
C VAL A 485 7.92 -1.80 -5.01
N LEU A 486 8.72 -1.64 -3.95
CA LEU A 486 9.29 -0.34 -3.56
C LEU A 486 10.76 -0.29 -3.93
N GLY A 487 11.04 0.06 -5.18
CA GLY A 487 12.40 0.21 -5.67
C GLY A 487 12.66 1.58 -6.26
N HIS A 488 13.49 2.37 -5.58
CA HIS A 488 14.12 3.53 -6.20
C HIS A 488 15.41 3.09 -6.89
N THR A 489 15.53 3.38 -8.18
CA THR A 489 16.83 3.45 -8.88
C THR A 489 17.14 4.91 -9.10
N THR A 490 18.02 5.50 -8.29
CA THR A 490 18.70 6.73 -8.66
C THR A 490 19.65 6.39 -9.81
N PRO A 491 19.57 7.03 -10.99
CA PRO A 491 20.63 6.89 -11.97
C PRO A 491 21.87 7.60 -11.41
N MET A 492 22.90 6.82 -11.05
CA MET A 492 24.24 7.35 -10.86
C MET A 492 24.69 7.93 -12.21
N ASN A 493 24.69 9.25 -12.32
CA ASN A 493 25.42 9.95 -13.38
C ASN A 493 26.91 9.74 -13.12
N GLY A 494 27.47 8.69 -13.69
CA GLY A 494 28.91 8.49 -13.78
C GLY A 494 29.50 9.45 -14.80
N LEU A 495 29.97 10.60 -14.34
CA LEU A 495 31.03 11.33 -15.00
C LEU A 495 32.17 11.52 -14.00
N ASP A 496 33.34 11.12 -14.48
CA ASP A 496 34.68 11.46 -14.01
C ASP A 496 35.39 10.48 -13.04
N THR A 497 36.09 9.51 -13.63
CA THR A 497 37.43 9.11 -13.16
C THR A 497 38.22 8.51 -14.33
N GLN A 498 38.75 9.37 -15.20
CA GLN A 498 40.03 9.12 -15.86
C GLN A 498 41.06 10.08 -15.25
N ARG A 499 41.74 9.63 -14.19
CA ARG A 499 43.13 9.97 -13.79
C ARG A 499 43.37 9.60 -12.34
N ALA A 500 44.08 8.49 -12.12
CA ALA A 500 45.14 8.34 -11.12
C ALA A 500 45.58 6.87 -11.06
N LEU A 501 46.27 6.42 -12.10
CA LEU A 501 47.28 5.37 -11.95
C LEU A 501 48.56 6.10 -11.52
N SER A 502 48.91 6.04 -10.23
CA SER A 502 50.30 6.15 -9.76
C SER A 502 50.41 6.05 -8.23
N VAL A 503 51.30 5.14 -7.82
CA VAL A 503 52.02 5.03 -6.53
C VAL A 503 51.41 4.14 -5.44
N LEU A 504 52.08 2.98 -5.30
CA LEU A 504 52.16 1.99 -4.20
C LEU A 504 51.02 0.97 -4.03
#